data_AF-A0A1I2GM57-F1
#
_entry.id   AF-A0A1I2GM57-F1
#
_cell.length_a   1.000
_cell.length_b   1.000
_cell.length_c   1.000
_cell.angle_alpha   90.00
_cell.angle_beta   90.00
_cell.angle_gamma   90.00
#
_symmetry.space_group_name_H-M   'P 1'
#
loop_
_entity.id
_entity.type
_entity.pdbx_description
1 polymer ?
#
loop_
_entity_poly.entity_id
_entity_poly.type
_entity_poly.pdbx_seq_one_letter_code
_entity_poly.pdbx_strand_id
1 'polypeptide(L)'
;MSRVLGEVVGRAGEEVQVERGPLGPAQFWRGQSRYLVGELLDSWVETAPWWRRDAAGAGASAELVATQEVWRVEAVRAGRSRTSFAGVYDLTWDAAGNRWWLVRVHD
;
A
#
# COMPACT_ATOMS: atom_id res chain seq x y z
N MET A 1 17.99 16.81 25.40
CA MET A 1 16.91 15.79 25.44
C MET A 1 16.71 15.29 24.02
N SER A 2 17.19 14.07 23.77
CA SER A 2 17.29 13.48 22.43
C SER A 2 15.91 13.22 21.84
N ARG A 3 15.63 13.81 20.67
CA ARG A 3 14.47 13.48 19.85
C ARG A 3 14.77 12.12 19.22
N VAL A 4 14.19 11.07 19.80
CA VAL A 4 14.21 9.72 19.22
C VAL A 4 13.47 9.79 17.88
N LEU A 5 14.22 9.80 16.79
CA LEU A 5 13.70 9.50 15.45
C LEU A 5 13.34 8.01 15.49
N GLY A 6 12.11 7.71 15.91
CA GLY A 6 11.54 6.39 15.78
C GLY A 6 11.53 6.05 14.29
N GLU A 7 12.43 5.17 13.89
CA GLU A 7 12.40 4.48 12.61
C GLU A 7 11.06 3.74 12.57
N VAL A 8 10.09 4.33 11.88
CA VAL A 8 8.78 3.72 11.68
C VAL A 8 8.98 2.62 10.65
N VAL A 9 9.48 1.47 11.10
CA VAL A 9 9.39 0.21 10.37
C VAL A 9 7.94 0.12 9.90
N GLY A 10 7.76 0.14 8.57
CA GLY A 10 6.46 0.28 7.94
C GLY A 10 5.53 -0.80 8.44
N ARG A 11 4.45 -0.42 9.13
CA ARG A 11 3.48 -1.40 9.62
C ARG A 11 2.67 -1.86 8.42
N ALA A 12 2.98 -3.04 7.90
CA ALA A 12 2.16 -3.73 6.93
C ALA A 12 0.72 -3.90 7.48
N GLY A 13 -0.29 -3.72 6.62
CA GLY A 13 -1.71 -3.71 7.01
C GLY A 13 -2.22 -2.34 7.47
N GLU A 14 -1.63 -1.24 6.97
CA GLU A 14 -2.08 0.13 7.23
C GLU A 14 -2.96 0.63 6.07
N GLU A 15 -4.12 1.23 6.39
CA GLU A 15 -4.94 1.89 5.37
C GLU A 15 -4.24 3.17 4.92
N VAL A 16 -4.14 3.36 3.61
CA VAL A 16 -3.46 4.51 3.00
C VAL A 16 -4.38 5.18 2.01
N GLN A 17 -4.17 6.48 1.79
CA GLN A 17 -4.81 7.17 0.68
C GLN A 17 -3.91 7.05 -0.53
N VAL A 18 -4.47 6.72 -1.68
CA VAL A 18 -3.73 6.62 -2.94
C VAL A 18 -4.43 7.44 -4.01
N GLU A 19 -3.64 8.26 -4.69
CA GLU A 19 -4.05 8.89 -5.94
C GLU A 19 -3.50 8.07 -7.09
N ARG A 20 -4.39 7.69 -8.02
CA ARG A 20 -4.04 6.87 -9.19
C ARG A 20 -3.76 7.78 -10.39
N GLY A 21 -2.70 7.44 -11.12
CA GLY A 21 -2.47 7.90 -12.49
C GLY A 21 -2.91 6.85 -13.52
N PRO A 22 -2.61 7.08 -14.81
CA PRO A 22 -3.01 6.19 -15.91
C PRO A 22 -2.46 4.77 -15.82
N LEU A 23 -1.31 4.60 -15.15
CA LEU A 23 -0.57 3.33 -15.08
C LEU A 23 -0.67 2.64 -13.71
N GLY A 24 -1.38 3.23 -12.74
CA GLY A 24 -1.41 2.71 -11.36
C GLY A 24 -1.24 3.81 -10.31
N PRO A 25 -0.80 3.47 -9.09
CA PRO A 25 -0.55 4.45 -8.03
C PRO A 25 0.46 5.52 -8.47
N ALA A 26 0.09 6.80 -8.37
CA ALA A 26 0.97 7.93 -8.68
C ALA A 26 1.57 8.55 -7.41
N GLN A 27 0.81 8.54 -6.31
CA GLN A 27 1.25 8.99 -5.00
C GLN A 27 0.35 8.44 -3.91
N PHE A 28 0.86 8.38 -2.69
CA PHE A 28 0.10 7.93 -1.55
C PHE A 28 0.47 8.67 -0.27
N TRP A 29 -0.42 8.60 0.72
CA TRP A 29 -0.22 9.19 2.04
C TRP A 29 -0.22 8.10 3.10
N ARG A 30 0.81 8.14 3.93
CA ARG A 30 0.99 7.30 5.11
C ARG A 30 1.06 8.21 6.34
N GLY A 31 0.00 8.21 7.14
CA GLY A 31 -0.22 9.25 8.16
C GLY A 31 -0.17 10.66 7.54
N GLN A 32 0.72 11.51 8.05
CA GLN A 32 0.92 12.89 7.56
C GLN A 32 1.97 13.01 6.45
N SER A 33 2.59 11.90 6.03
CA SER A 33 3.68 11.90 5.07
C SER A 33 3.17 11.54 3.67
N ARG A 34 3.51 12.35 2.67
CA ARG A 34 3.24 12.07 1.25
C ARG A 34 4.43 11.38 0.60
N TYR A 35 4.14 10.39 -0.22
CA TYR A 35 5.09 9.60 -0.99
C TYR A 35 4.73 9.72 -2.47
N LEU A 36 5.70 10.09 -3.30
CA LEU A 36 5.55 10.16 -4.76
C LEU A 36 6.05 8.85 -5.34
N VAL A 37 5.25 8.19 -6.17
CA VAL A 37 5.68 7.00 -6.90
C VAL A 37 6.59 7.45 -8.03
N GLY A 38 7.84 6.99 -8.00
CA GLY A 38 8.81 7.24 -9.06
C GLY A 38 8.68 6.20 -10.17
N GLU A 39 8.45 4.94 -9.78
CA GLU A 39 8.37 3.81 -10.69
C GLU A 39 7.37 2.76 -10.18
N LEU A 40 6.57 2.20 -11.09
CA LEU A 40 5.81 0.97 -10.85
C LEU A 40 6.69 -0.20 -11.28
N LEU A 41 7.18 -0.96 -10.30
CA LEU A 41 8.11 -2.06 -10.53
C LEU A 41 7.39 -3.33 -11.01
N ASP A 42 6.22 -3.62 -10.43
CA ASP A 42 5.43 -4.79 -10.81
C ASP A 42 3.95 -4.65 -10.39
N SER A 43 3.08 -5.42 -11.04
CA SER A 43 1.68 -5.57 -10.66
C SER A 43 1.21 -7.01 -10.86
N TRP A 44 0.67 -7.62 -9.81
CA TRP A 44 0.17 -9.00 -9.87
C TRP A 44 -1.13 -9.16 -9.10
N VAL A 45 -1.85 -10.24 -9.39
CA VAL A 45 -3.04 -10.64 -8.64
C VAL A 45 -2.66 -11.76 -7.69
N GLU A 46 -2.95 -11.61 -6.39
CA GLU A 46 -2.74 -12.64 -5.38
C GLU A 46 -4.05 -13.00 -4.65
N THR A 47 -4.08 -14.16 -4.00
CA THR A 47 -5.21 -14.54 -3.14
C THR A 47 -5.16 -13.75 -1.84
N ALA A 48 -6.29 -13.14 -1.47
CA ALA A 48 -6.38 -12.32 -0.28
C ALA A 48 -6.18 -13.14 1.00
N PRO A 49 -5.47 -12.60 2.01
CA PRO A 49 -5.33 -13.26 3.30
C PRO A 49 -6.71 -13.50 3.92
N TRP A 50 -6.95 -14.72 4.37
CA TRP A 50 -8.25 -15.16 4.90
C TRP A 50 -8.76 -14.35 6.10
N TRP A 51 -7.86 -13.70 6.85
CA TRP A 51 -8.20 -12.87 8.02
C TRP A 51 -8.60 -11.43 7.69
N ARG A 52 -8.39 -10.95 6.45
CA ARG A 52 -8.84 -9.61 5.99
C ARG A 52 -10.25 -9.60 5.42
N ARG A 53 -10.95 -10.74 5.47
CA ARG A 53 -12.27 -10.88 4.88
C ARG A 53 -13.29 -10.35 5.87
N ASP A 54 -13.84 -9.17 5.57
CA ASP A 54 -15.05 -8.72 6.25
C ASP A 54 -16.17 -9.70 5.88
N ALA A 55 -16.73 -10.37 6.88
CA ALA A 55 -17.72 -11.44 6.79
C ALA A 55 -19.10 -10.99 6.26
N ALA A 56 -19.13 -9.96 5.41
CA ALA A 56 -20.32 -9.36 4.85
C ALA A 56 -20.58 -9.90 3.43
N GLY A 57 -21.18 -11.10 3.39
CA GLY A 57 -22.20 -11.39 2.38
C GLY A 57 -21.81 -12.12 1.09
N ALA A 58 -20.58 -12.63 0.96
CA ALA A 58 -20.27 -13.57 -0.12
C ALA A 58 -20.36 -15.00 0.43
N GLY A 59 -21.09 -15.89 -0.24
CA GLY A 59 -21.15 -17.30 0.17
C GLY A 59 -19.74 -17.90 0.30
N ALA A 60 -19.54 -18.73 1.32
CA ALA A 60 -18.23 -19.20 1.80
C ALA A 60 -17.24 -19.66 0.70
N SER A 61 -17.73 -20.20 -0.43
CA SER A 61 -16.89 -20.64 -1.55
C SER A 61 -16.34 -19.51 -2.45
N ALA A 62 -17.09 -18.43 -2.68
CA ALA A 62 -16.61 -17.29 -3.47
C ALA A 62 -15.63 -16.42 -2.65
N GLU A 63 -15.87 -16.35 -1.35
CA GLU A 63 -15.03 -15.65 -0.39
C GLU A 63 -13.67 -16.35 -0.18
N LEU A 64 -13.61 -17.68 -0.33
CA LEU A 64 -12.37 -18.48 -0.25
C LEU A 64 -11.32 -18.14 -1.32
N VAL A 65 -11.73 -17.59 -2.47
CA VAL A 65 -10.89 -17.27 -3.64
C VAL A 65 -10.87 -15.76 -3.93
N ALA A 66 -11.19 -14.92 -2.94
CA ALA A 66 -11.10 -13.47 -3.13
C ALA A 66 -9.67 -13.10 -3.56
N THR A 67 -9.53 -12.52 -4.74
CA THR A 67 -8.25 -12.04 -5.27
C THR A 67 -8.09 -10.56 -4.98
N GLN A 68 -6.84 -10.12 -4.83
CA GLN A 68 -6.48 -8.71 -4.72
C GLN A 68 -5.35 -8.40 -5.70
N GLU A 69 -5.47 -7.27 -6.39
CA GLU A 69 -4.39 -6.75 -7.21
C GLU A 69 -3.40 -6.04 -6.28
N VAL A 70 -2.11 -6.30 -6.47
CA VAL A 70 -1.01 -5.72 -5.72
C VAL A 70 -0.11 -4.98 -6.69
N TRP A 71 0.23 -3.75 -6.33
CA TRP A 71 1.13 -2.88 -7.08
C TRP A 71 2.37 -2.64 -6.24
N ARG A 72 3.53 -3.07 -6.77
CA ARG A 72 4.83 -2.78 -6.17
C ARG A 72 5.39 -1.51 -6.77
N VAL A 73 5.58 -0.51 -5.93
CA VAL A 73 6.03 0.82 -6.34
C VAL A 73 7.30 1.22 -5.62
N GLU A 74 8.23 1.82 -6.35
CA GLU A 74 9.30 2.60 -5.75
C GLU A 74 8.78 4.01 -5.45
N ALA A 75 9.04 4.51 -4.24
CA ALA A 75 8.58 5.83 -3.85
C ALA A 75 9.63 6.68 -3.13
N VAL A 76 9.51 7.99 -3.31
CA VAL A 76 10.30 9.02 -2.61
C VAL A 76 9.41 9.81 -1.67
N ARG A 77 9.95 10.22 -0.51
CA ARG A 77 9.17 11.01 0.47
C ARG A 77 9.15 12.48 0.04
N ALA A 78 7.96 13.02 -0.21
CA ALA A 78 7.78 14.42 -0.58
C ALA A 78 8.28 15.36 0.54
N GLY A 79 8.88 16.49 0.16
CA GLY A 79 9.31 17.55 1.09
C GLY A 79 10.67 17.32 1.76
N ARG A 80 11.37 16.22 1.46
CA ARG A 80 12.84 16.13 1.61
C ARG A 80 13.49 16.25 0.22
N SER A 81 14.82 16.39 0.13
CA SER A 81 15.51 16.49 -1.17
C SER A 81 14.99 15.42 -2.13
N ARG A 82 14.80 15.77 -3.42
CA ARG A 82 14.26 14.88 -4.49
C ARG A 82 15.01 13.54 -4.65
N THR A 83 16.15 13.40 -3.99
CA THR A 83 17.00 12.20 -3.91
C THR A 83 16.69 11.29 -2.71
N SER A 84 15.71 11.62 -1.86
CA SER A 84 15.37 10.81 -0.68
C SER A 84 14.49 9.63 -1.09
N PHE A 85 15.11 8.61 -1.68
CA PHE A 85 14.53 7.27 -1.81
C PHE A 85 13.94 6.87 -0.44
N ALA A 86 12.67 6.46 -0.45
CA ALA A 86 11.96 6.13 0.77
C ALA A 86 11.67 4.64 0.89
N GLY A 87 11.91 3.84 -0.15
CA GLY A 87 11.68 2.40 -0.15
C GLY A 87 10.78 1.93 -1.29
N VAL A 88 10.57 0.61 -1.30
CA VAL A 88 9.60 -0.05 -2.17
C VAL A 88 8.39 -0.48 -1.36
N TYR A 89 7.20 -0.29 -1.92
CA TYR A 89 5.93 -0.45 -1.23
C TYR A 89 5.00 -1.33 -2.05
N ASP A 90 4.38 -2.33 -1.41
CA ASP A 90 3.28 -3.08 -2.02
C ASP A 90 1.96 -2.46 -1.57
N LEU A 91 1.20 -1.93 -2.51
CA LEU A 91 -0.13 -1.35 -2.30
C LEU A 91 -1.19 -2.33 -2.84
N THR A 92 -2.36 -2.37 -2.22
CA THR A 92 -3.53 -3.09 -2.77
C THR A 92 -4.80 -2.27 -2.63
N TRP A 93 -5.73 -2.50 -3.55
CA TRP A 93 -7.05 -1.90 -3.57
C TRP A 93 -8.06 -2.95 -3.12
N ASP A 94 -8.71 -2.68 -2.00
CA ASP A 94 -9.85 -3.44 -1.53
C ASP A 94 -11.12 -2.85 -2.16
N ALA A 95 -11.66 -3.56 -3.16
CA ALA A 95 -12.87 -3.15 -3.86
C ALA A 95 -14.13 -3.23 -2.97
N ALA A 96 -14.16 -4.12 -1.96
CA ALA A 96 -15.30 -4.25 -1.06
C ALA A 96 -15.37 -3.09 -0.07
N GLY A 97 -14.22 -2.70 0.48
CA GLY A 97 -14.10 -1.55 1.38
C GLY A 97 -13.88 -0.20 0.69
N ASN A 98 -13.75 -0.17 -0.64
CA ASN A 98 -13.42 1.02 -1.44
C ASN A 98 -12.21 1.81 -0.86
N ARG A 99 -11.15 1.09 -0.52
CA ARG A 99 -10.01 1.60 0.26
C ARG A 99 -8.68 0.99 -0.19
N TRP A 100 -7.62 1.75 0.00
CA TRP A 100 -6.27 1.31 -0.31
C TRP A 100 -5.53 0.87 0.95
N TRP A 101 -4.68 -0.13 0.79
CA TRP A 101 -3.91 -0.72 1.87
C TRP A 101 -2.43 -0.81 1.50
N LEU A 102 -1.58 -0.44 2.44
CA LEU A 102 -0.15 -0.74 2.40
C LEU A 102 0.07 -2.13 3.00
N VAL A 103 0.44 -3.10 2.16
CA VAL A 103 0.51 -4.51 2.57
C VAL A 103 1.92 -5.01 2.83
N ARG A 104 2.94 -4.41 2.19
CA ARG A 104 4.35 -4.69 2.46
C ARG A 104 5.19 -3.43 2.27
N VAL A 105 6.26 -3.33 3.05
CA VAL A 105 7.32 -2.35 2.88
C VAL A 105 8.62 -3.13 2.77
N HIS A 106 9.43 -2.79 1.78
CA HIS A 106 10.74 -3.39 1.52
C HIS A 106 11.82 -2.31 1.73
N ASP A 107 12.96 -2.70 2.28
CA ASP A 107 14.10 -1.84 2.63
C ASP A 107 15.08 -1.59 1.47
#